data_AF-A0A966BR14-F1
#
_entry.id   AF-A0A966BR14-F1
#
_cell.length_a   1.000
_cell.length_b   1.000
_cell.length_c   1.000
_cell.angle_alpha   90.00
_cell.angle_beta   90.00
_cell.angle_gamma   90.00
#
_symmetry.space_group_name_H-M   'P 1'
#
loop_
_entity.id
_entity.type
_entity.pdbx_description
1 polymer ?
#
loop_
_entity_poly.entity_id
_entity_poly.type
_entity_poly.pdbx_seq_one_letter_code
_entity_poly.pdbx_strand_id
1 'polypeptide(L)'
;MNVLKPHLQTTIATLLASNTSHRQIERVTGIDRKTIRSYAKRIEELKLKANSSGVATGTPDQIPPPRPPAQAKLTTSTCEPHRAFIEAQLRAKRNYMAIYQDLVDQHGFTGAYNSVKRFCGGLCKHEPEQFDRLEFAPGEEAQVDYGEGALTRVAGTERFRKPRLFVMTLRYSRRSFRRVVWKSSQETWARLHEEAWAYFGGACRYVVLDNLKEGVIKPDLYEPQLNAVYAATLKHYGVVADPARVRDPNRKGTVEHAIGHTQATALKGRRFESIEEQNQHLEHWETKWAAQRIHGSECRQVEAMFQEEKPHLLPLPLLGMQYFTEGQYTVNDDSCVRVDHSSYAARPAPIGSRVLVRLFARRLEIRDLKTQALLRTHDRAERPGTVVLPMNERVFNPSRETQRILSQAKAIGAATHKLCETLFEREGRVGQRKLWGIVGLVRHYPRRLIEAACERAMQEGVYSYGHVKTLTERLMEEALALLDAPTQNEVSLTQRHALIRAGVDYADLFTLGTQQSATLATAPSATQTTTPAPSQPQSQAEVSL
;
A
#
# COMPACT_ATOMS: atom_id res chain seq x y z
N MET A 1 -48.07 57.38 2.91
CA MET A 1 -48.83 56.82 1.77
C MET A 1 -49.39 55.47 2.20
N ASN A 2 -50.71 55.36 2.40
CA ASN A 2 -51.33 54.06 2.68
C ASN A 2 -51.30 53.21 1.41
N VAL A 3 -50.42 52.21 1.39
CA VAL A 3 -50.31 51.25 0.29
C VAL A 3 -51.43 50.22 0.44
N LEU A 4 -52.22 50.02 -0.62
CA LEU A 4 -53.31 49.05 -0.66
C LEU A 4 -52.74 47.63 -0.47
N LYS A 5 -53.39 46.75 0.29
CA LYS A 5 -52.90 45.38 0.53
C LYS A 5 -52.72 44.61 -0.80
N PRO A 6 -51.68 43.77 -0.96
CA PRO A 6 -51.35 43.12 -2.24
C PRO A 6 -52.52 42.35 -2.89
N HIS A 7 -53.28 41.58 -2.11
CA HIS A 7 -54.43 40.83 -2.63
C HIS A 7 -55.52 41.73 -3.22
N LEU A 8 -55.76 42.91 -2.64
CA LEU A 8 -56.73 43.87 -3.17
C LEU A 8 -56.26 44.52 -4.47
N GLN A 9 -54.94 44.70 -4.64
CA GLN A 9 -54.36 45.18 -5.90
C GLN A 9 -54.58 44.15 -7.01
N THR A 10 -54.36 42.86 -6.71
CA THR A 10 -54.62 41.76 -7.66
C THR A 10 -56.09 41.70 -8.04
N THR A 11 -57.01 41.79 -7.07
CA THR A 11 -58.46 41.79 -7.34
C THR A 11 -58.88 42.96 -8.23
N ILE A 12 -58.38 44.18 -7.99
CA ILE A 12 -58.65 45.34 -8.85
C ILE A 12 -58.10 45.09 -10.26
N ALA A 13 -56.86 44.59 -10.40
CA ALA A 13 -56.26 44.32 -11.70
C ALA A 13 -57.06 43.28 -12.51
N THR A 14 -57.53 42.21 -11.86
CA THR A 14 -58.36 41.17 -12.50
C THR A 14 -59.71 41.71 -12.95
N LEU A 15 -60.39 42.51 -12.11
CA LEU A 15 -61.70 43.09 -12.45
C LEU A 15 -61.61 44.17 -13.54
N LEU A 16 -60.51 44.93 -13.58
CA LEU A 16 -60.23 45.88 -14.65
C LEU A 16 -59.90 45.15 -15.97
N ALA A 17 -59.19 44.02 -15.91
CA ALA A 17 -58.92 43.20 -17.08
C ALA A 17 -60.18 42.54 -17.67
N SER A 18 -61.21 42.29 -16.87
CA SER A 18 -62.51 41.78 -17.32
C SER A 18 -63.49 42.87 -17.78
N ASN A 19 -63.02 44.10 -18.03
CA ASN A 19 -63.83 45.26 -18.44
C ASN A 19 -64.96 45.62 -17.45
N THR A 20 -64.80 45.31 -16.16
CA THR A 20 -65.79 45.66 -15.13
C THR A 20 -65.74 47.17 -14.84
N SER A 21 -66.90 47.84 -14.80
CA SER A 21 -66.94 49.29 -14.54
C SER A 21 -66.44 49.65 -13.14
N HIS A 22 -65.80 50.82 -12.98
CA HIS A 22 -65.27 51.26 -11.69
C HIS A 22 -66.32 51.30 -10.55
N ARG A 23 -67.60 51.60 -10.87
CA ARG A 23 -68.70 51.57 -9.89
C ARG A 23 -69.00 50.15 -9.40
N GLN A 24 -68.93 49.18 -10.30
CA GLN A 24 -69.15 47.77 -9.97
C GLN A 24 -67.99 47.23 -9.12
N ILE A 25 -66.75 47.64 -9.42
CA ILE A 25 -65.57 47.28 -8.63
C ILE A 25 -65.65 47.85 -7.21
N GLU A 26 -66.06 49.11 -7.06
CA GLU A 26 -66.28 49.75 -5.75
C GLU A 26 -67.32 48.99 -4.93
N ARG A 27 -68.43 48.57 -5.55
CA ARG A 27 -69.50 47.80 -4.89
C ARG A 27 -69.05 46.42 -4.42
N VAL A 28 -68.19 45.74 -5.20
CA VAL A 28 -67.71 44.38 -4.90
C VAL A 28 -66.53 44.37 -3.92
N THR A 29 -65.64 45.36 -4.01
CA THR A 29 -64.39 45.39 -3.22
C THR A 29 -64.44 46.33 -2.03
N GLY A 30 -65.42 47.24 -1.96
CA GLY A 30 -65.51 48.28 -0.94
C GLY A 30 -64.44 49.37 -1.05
N ILE A 31 -63.68 49.41 -2.16
CA ILE A 31 -62.57 50.34 -2.37
C ILE A 31 -63.07 51.57 -3.11
N ASP A 32 -62.74 52.76 -2.59
CA ASP A 32 -63.15 54.04 -3.18
C ASP A 32 -62.74 54.15 -4.66
N ARG A 33 -63.68 54.61 -5.49
CA ARG A 33 -63.51 54.82 -6.94
C ARG A 33 -62.28 55.65 -7.34
N LYS A 34 -61.81 56.60 -6.51
CA LYS A 34 -60.59 57.39 -6.80
C LYS A 34 -59.35 56.52 -6.70
N THR A 35 -59.32 55.59 -5.75
CA THR A 35 -58.23 54.62 -5.61
C THR A 35 -58.23 53.65 -6.79
N ILE A 36 -59.39 53.11 -7.17
CA ILE A 36 -59.50 52.23 -8.35
C ILE A 36 -58.99 52.94 -9.61
N ARG A 37 -59.38 54.20 -9.83
CA ARG A 37 -58.91 55.01 -10.97
C ARG A 37 -57.40 55.25 -10.96
N SER A 38 -56.83 55.51 -9.79
CA SER A 38 -55.38 55.69 -9.62
C SER A 38 -54.61 54.41 -9.98
N TYR A 39 -55.12 53.24 -9.56
CA TYR A 39 -54.53 51.95 -9.91
C TYR A 39 -54.72 51.59 -11.39
N ALA A 40 -55.86 51.91 -12.00
CA ALA A 40 -56.08 51.73 -13.43
C ALA A 40 -55.03 52.49 -14.26
N LYS A 41 -54.81 53.77 -13.94
CA LYS A 41 -53.79 54.59 -14.60
C LYS A 41 -52.38 54.03 -14.40
N ARG A 42 -52.05 53.56 -13.19
CA ARG A 42 -50.75 52.95 -12.89
C ARG A 42 -50.52 51.64 -13.65
N ILE A 43 -51.57 50.84 -13.84
CA ILE A 43 -51.52 49.61 -14.64
C ILE A 43 -51.32 49.94 -16.13
N GLU A 44 -52.00 50.96 -16.66
CA GLU A 44 -51.77 51.44 -18.04
C GLU A 44 -50.35 51.98 -18.24
N GLU A 45 -49.84 52.78 -17.30
CA GLU A 45 -48.46 53.27 -17.33
C GLU A 45 -47.42 52.12 -17.29
N LEU A 46 -47.71 51.06 -16.54
CA LEU A 46 -46.87 49.86 -16.51
C LEU A 46 -46.99 49.04 -17.81
N LYS A 47 -48.18 48.96 -18.41
CA LYS A 47 -48.36 48.33 -19.74
C LYS A 47 -47.63 49.09 -20.85
N LEU A 48 -47.67 50.43 -20.82
CA LEU A 48 -46.97 51.30 -21.77
C LEU A 48 -45.44 51.22 -21.63
N LYS A 49 -44.92 50.96 -20.42
CA LYS A 49 -43.50 50.69 -20.17
C LYS A 49 -43.07 49.26 -20.54
N ALA A 50 -44.02 48.34 -20.70
CA ALA A 50 -43.78 46.93 -20.99
C ALA A 50 -43.80 46.64 -22.51
N ASN A 51 -43.14 47.48 -23.32
CA ASN A 51 -42.87 47.15 -24.72
C ASN A 51 -41.67 46.20 -24.82
N SER A 52 -41.89 44.93 -24.48
CA SER A 52 -41.20 43.82 -25.13
C SER A 52 -42.10 42.59 -25.15
N SER A 53 -42.32 42.06 -26.36
CA SER A 53 -43.02 40.82 -26.59
C SER A 53 -42.11 39.64 -26.28
N GLY A 54 -42.57 38.69 -25.47
CA GLY A 54 -42.07 37.32 -25.55
C GLY A 54 -41.70 36.64 -24.22
N VAL A 55 -42.55 35.66 -23.89
CA VAL A 55 -42.27 34.41 -23.17
C VAL A 55 -42.24 34.46 -21.64
N ALA A 56 -43.23 33.75 -21.08
CA ALA A 56 -43.28 33.30 -19.70
C ALA A 56 -42.26 32.18 -19.47
N THR A 57 -41.29 32.41 -18.58
CA THR A 57 -40.61 31.36 -17.81
C THR A 57 -40.03 31.97 -16.55
N GLY A 58 -40.34 31.32 -15.42
CA GLY A 58 -39.64 31.31 -14.12
C GLY A 58 -38.85 32.53 -13.67
N THR A 59 -39.21 33.05 -12.50
CA THR A 59 -38.41 33.95 -11.66
C THR A 59 -36.92 33.59 -11.65
N PRO A 60 -36.02 34.50 -12.08
CA PRO A 60 -34.67 34.57 -11.55
C PRO A 60 -34.63 35.61 -10.43
N ASP A 61 -33.88 35.28 -9.39
CA ASP A 61 -33.48 36.20 -8.32
C ASP A 61 -33.19 37.61 -8.86
N GLN A 62 -33.63 38.62 -8.09
CA GLN A 62 -33.26 40.02 -8.29
C GLN A 62 -31.73 40.14 -8.31
N ILE A 63 -31.13 40.07 -9.50
CA ILE A 63 -29.87 40.75 -9.76
C ILE A 63 -30.23 42.23 -9.65
N PRO A 64 -29.71 42.99 -8.66
CA PRO A 64 -29.90 44.43 -8.67
C PRO A 64 -29.42 44.94 -10.03
N PRO A 65 -30.18 45.82 -10.72
CA PRO A 65 -29.78 46.33 -12.03
C PRO A 65 -28.34 46.83 -11.92
N PRO A 66 -27.48 46.58 -12.93
CA PRO A 66 -26.13 47.08 -12.91
C PRO A 66 -26.21 48.56 -12.59
N ARG A 67 -25.59 48.96 -11.46
CA ARG A 67 -25.47 50.38 -11.12
C ARG A 67 -25.01 51.06 -12.41
N PRO A 68 -25.69 52.13 -12.89
CA PRO A 68 -25.14 52.91 -13.97
C PRO A 68 -23.69 53.23 -13.58
N PRO A 69 -22.70 53.06 -14.48
CA PRO A 69 -21.31 53.28 -14.14
C PRO A 69 -21.26 54.63 -13.45
N ALA A 70 -20.80 54.64 -12.19
CA ALA A 70 -20.66 55.88 -11.46
C ALA A 70 -19.90 56.82 -12.38
N GLN A 71 -20.48 57.98 -12.71
CA GLN A 71 -19.78 58.99 -13.50
C GLN A 71 -18.38 59.11 -12.90
N ALA A 72 -17.36 58.85 -13.73
CA ALA A 72 -15.98 58.83 -13.28
C ALA A 72 -15.74 60.14 -12.52
N LYS A 73 -15.49 60.05 -11.22
CA LYS A 73 -15.18 61.25 -10.44
C LYS A 73 -13.89 61.80 -11.02
N LEU A 74 -13.97 62.95 -11.69
CA LEU A 74 -12.86 63.77 -12.20
C LEU A 74 -11.99 64.36 -11.07
N THR A 75 -12.01 63.76 -9.86
CA THR A 75 -11.13 64.15 -8.77
C THR A 75 -9.78 63.52 -9.03
N THR A 76 -8.86 64.30 -9.61
CA THR A 76 -7.44 63.97 -9.68
C THR A 76 -6.93 63.61 -8.28
N SER A 77 -6.20 62.50 -8.18
CA SER A 77 -5.61 62.05 -6.92
C SER A 77 -4.73 63.15 -6.34
N THR A 78 -4.69 63.31 -5.02
CA THR A 78 -3.71 64.18 -4.36
C THR A 78 -2.27 63.73 -4.61
N CYS A 79 -2.07 62.48 -5.06
CA CYS A 79 -0.78 61.94 -5.47
C CYS A 79 -0.38 62.30 -6.92
N GLU A 80 -1.31 62.85 -7.72
CA GLU A 80 -1.09 63.16 -9.14
C GLU A 80 0.07 64.14 -9.37
N PRO A 81 0.23 65.23 -8.58
CA PRO A 81 1.37 66.14 -8.71
C PRO A 81 2.73 65.46 -8.45
N HIS A 82 2.74 64.38 -7.66
CA HIS A 82 3.95 63.63 -7.33
C HIS A 82 4.13 62.35 -8.15
N ARG A 83 3.36 62.18 -9.24
CA ARG A 83 3.39 60.99 -10.09
C ARG A 83 4.80 60.63 -10.56
N ALA A 84 5.57 61.59 -11.07
CA ALA A 84 6.91 61.34 -11.59
C ALA A 84 7.87 60.80 -10.52
N PHE A 85 7.79 61.32 -9.28
CA PHE A 85 8.55 60.82 -8.15
C PHE A 85 8.10 59.41 -7.77
N ILE A 86 6.80 59.17 -7.64
CA ILE A 86 6.24 57.87 -7.29
C ILE A 86 6.64 56.81 -8.32
N GLU A 87 6.54 57.10 -9.62
CA GLU A 87 6.96 56.21 -10.70
C GLU A 87 8.46 55.90 -10.65
N ALA A 88 9.31 56.88 -10.35
CA ALA A 88 10.75 56.67 -10.17
C ALA A 88 11.05 55.75 -8.96
N GLN A 89 10.39 55.95 -7.82
CA GLN A 89 10.59 55.11 -6.64
C GLN A 89 10.02 53.69 -6.83
N LEU A 90 8.92 53.54 -7.58
CA LEU A 90 8.37 52.24 -7.97
C LEU A 90 9.31 51.47 -8.92
N ARG A 91 9.95 52.15 -9.89
CA ARG A 91 11.01 51.56 -10.73
C ARG A 91 12.21 51.10 -9.89
N ALA A 92 12.53 51.82 -8.83
CA ALA A 92 13.53 51.43 -7.84
C ALA A 92 13.06 50.31 -6.87
N LYS A 93 11.87 49.72 -7.09
CA LYS A 93 11.27 48.63 -6.30
C LYS A 93 11.15 48.94 -4.80
N ARG A 94 10.98 50.21 -4.43
CA ARG A 94 10.80 50.61 -3.03
C ARG A 94 9.40 50.28 -2.53
N ASN A 95 9.30 49.95 -1.25
CA ASN A 95 8.02 49.66 -0.59
C ASN A 95 7.14 50.93 -0.56
N TYR A 96 5.83 50.77 -0.76
CA TYR A 96 4.83 51.85 -0.73
C TYR A 96 4.86 52.68 0.54
N MET A 97 5.21 52.08 1.69
CA MET A 97 5.35 52.83 2.94
C MET A 97 6.54 53.80 2.90
N ALA A 98 7.68 53.37 2.35
CA ALA A 98 8.86 54.22 2.19
C ALA A 98 8.60 55.35 1.19
N ILE A 99 7.87 55.06 0.10
CA ILE A 99 7.43 56.09 -0.86
C ILE A 99 6.53 57.11 -0.18
N TYR A 100 5.61 56.67 0.68
CA TYR A 100 4.75 57.57 1.46
C TYR A 100 5.54 58.45 2.44
N GLN A 101 6.51 57.87 3.18
CA GLN A 101 7.35 58.62 4.10
C GLN A 101 8.17 59.71 3.38
N ASP A 102 8.82 59.36 2.26
CA ASP A 102 9.58 60.33 1.47
C ASP A 102 8.67 61.42 0.86
N LEU A 103 7.44 61.08 0.48
CA LEU A 103 6.44 62.07 0.02
C LEU A 103 6.04 63.05 1.13
N VAL A 104 5.90 62.59 2.37
CA VAL A 104 5.58 63.45 3.51
C VAL A 104 6.78 64.34 3.84
N ASP A 105 7.98 63.75 3.96
CA ASP A 105 9.17 64.42 4.45
C ASP A 105 9.80 65.39 3.42
N GLN A 106 9.81 65.01 2.14
CA GLN A 106 10.51 65.77 1.08
C GLN A 106 9.57 66.62 0.24
N HIS A 107 8.29 66.26 0.19
CA HIS A 107 7.30 66.90 -0.68
C HIS A 107 6.09 67.48 0.06
N GLY A 108 6.05 67.41 1.40
CA GLY A 108 4.98 67.99 2.21
C GLY A 108 3.61 67.37 1.95
N PHE A 109 3.57 66.09 1.57
CA PHE A 109 2.33 65.41 1.20
C PHE A 109 1.36 65.30 2.38
N THR A 110 0.13 65.80 2.20
CA THR A 110 -0.91 65.87 3.26
C THR A 110 -1.94 64.73 3.21
N GLY A 111 -1.83 63.84 2.22
CA GLY A 111 -2.75 62.71 2.06
C GLY A 111 -2.40 61.53 2.97
N ALA A 112 -3.31 60.55 3.05
CA ALA A 112 -3.07 59.33 3.82
C ALA A 112 -2.27 58.28 3.03
N TYR A 113 -1.56 57.40 3.73
CA TYR A 113 -0.86 56.24 3.15
C TYR A 113 -1.75 55.42 2.19
N ASN A 114 -3.03 55.22 2.53
CA ASN A 114 -3.97 54.49 1.68
C ASN A 114 -4.19 55.14 0.31
N SER A 115 -4.05 56.47 0.20
CA SER A 115 -4.13 57.18 -1.08
C SER A 115 -2.91 56.87 -1.95
N VAL A 116 -1.71 56.91 -1.38
CA VAL A 116 -0.46 56.52 -2.06
C VAL A 116 -0.50 55.05 -2.45
N LYS A 117 -0.91 54.15 -1.55
CA LYS A 117 -1.05 52.72 -1.83
C LYS A 117 -2.00 52.44 -3.01
N ARG A 118 -3.16 53.10 -3.05
CA ARG A 118 -4.12 52.94 -4.17
C ARG A 118 -3.58 53.53 -5.46
N PHE A 119 -2.89 54.67 -5.39
CA PHE A 119 -2.29 55.33 -6.55
C PHE A 119 -1.15 54.47 -7.14
N CYS A 120 -0.20 54.04 -6.30
CA CYS A 120 0.85 53.10 -6.68
C CYS A 120 0.28 51.81 -7.27
N GLY A 121 -0.75 51.22 -6.65
CA GLY A 121 -1.41 50.02 -7.18
C GLY A 121 -2.09 50.23 -8.53
N GLY A 122 -2.58 51.44 -8.83
CA GLY A 122 -3.12 51.79 -10.14
C GLY A 122 -2.06 52.02 -11.22
N LEU A 123 -0.84 52.39 -10.83
CA LEU A 123 0.33 52.55 -11.71
C LEU A 123 1.04 51.21 -11.97
N CYS A 124 1.11 50.35 -10.95
CA CYS A 124 1.57 48.98 -11.06
C CYS A 124 0.47 48.08 -11.66
N LYS A 125 0.05 48.37 -12.89
CA LYS A 125 -0.70 47.39 -13.68
C LYS A 125 0.27 46.31 -14.12
N HIS A 126 0.34 45.24 -13.34
CA HIS A 126 0.95 44.02 -13.82
C HIS A 126 0.05 43.46 -14.92
N GLU A 127 0.60 43.28 -16.12
CA GLU A 127 -0.04 42.39 -17.08
C GLU A 127 -0.19 41.03 -16.39
N PRO A 128 -1.41 40.44 -16.36
CA PRO A 128 -1.56 39.13 -15.78
C PRO A 128 -0.66 38.17 -16.54
N GLU A 129 0.10 37.36 -15.81
CA GLU A 129 0.91 36.31 -16.43
C GLU A 129 -0.01 35.42 -17.28
N GLN A 130 0.45 35.11 -18.48
CA GLN A 130 -0.26 34.21 -19.38
C GLN A 130 -0.05 32.77 -18.87
N PHE A 131 -1.14 32.10 -18.51
CA PHE A 131 -1.13 30.69 -18.13
C PHE A 131 -1.74 29.84 -19.24
N ASP A 132 -1.15 28.68 -19.48
CA ASP A 132 -1.70 27.69 -20.41
C ASP A 132 -2.85 26.90 -19.76
N ARG A 133 -3.83 26.48 -20.56
CA ARG A 133 -4.95 25.67 -20.09
C ARG A 133 -4.57 24.19 -20.22
N LEU A 134 -4.27 23.56 -19.09
CA LEU A 134 -4.00 22.13 -19.04
C LEU A 134 -5.31 21.32 -19.12
N GLU A 135 -5.43 20.47 -20.13
CA GLU A 135 -6.51 19.48 -20.28
C GLU A 135 -5.98 18.08 -19.97
N PHE A 136 -6.80 17.25 -19.34
CA PHE A 136 -6.41 15.92 -18.87
C PHE A 136 -7.48 14.90 -19.25
N ALA A 137 -7.06 13.70 -19.65
CA ALA A 137 -7.95 12.60 -19.96
C ALA A 137 -8.61 12.03 -18.69
N PRO A 138 -9.76 11.34 -18.83
CA PRO A 138 -10.42 10.69 -17.69
C PRO A 138 -9.50 9.66 -17.02
N GLY A 139 -9.38 9.70 -15.70
CA GLY A 139 -8.57 8.76 -14.91
C GLY A 139 -7.05 8.98 -15.01
N GLU A 140 -6.62 10.03 -15.71
CA GLU A 140 -5.20 10.33 -15.91
C GLU A 140 -4.55 10.88 -14.64
N GLU A 141 -5.06 11.98 -14.09
CA GLU A 141 -4.40 12.70 -13.00
C GLU A 141 -5.34 12.95 -11.81
N ALA A 142 -4.83 12.71 -10.60
CA ALA A 142 -5.39 13.21 -9.35
C ALA A 142 -4.41 14.16 -8.65
N GLN A 143 -4.91 15.22 -8.02
CA GLN A 143 -4.12 16.15 -7.24
C GLN A 143 -4.44 15.97 -5.75
N VAL A 144 -3.41 15.92 -4.92
CA VAL A 144 -3.54 15.63 -3.49
C VAL A 144 -2.87 16.71 -2.65
N ASP A 145 -3.56 17.12 -1.58
CA ASP A 145 -3.01 18.08 -0.63
C ASP A 145 -3.63 17.97 0.78
N TYR A 146 -2.96 18.61 1.73
CA TYR A 146 -3.48 18.86 3.07
C TYR A 146 -3.96 20.30 3.22
N GLY A 147 -5.19 20.44 3.73
CA GLY A 147 -5.72 21.67 4.30
C GLY A 147 -5.93 21.58 5.82
N GLU A 148 -6.63 22.56 6.36
CA GLU A 148 -7.10 22.55 7.75
C GLU A 148 -8.58 22.16 7.84
N GLY A 149 -8.90 21.31 8.81
CA GLY A 149 -10.27 20.97 9.20
C GLY A 149 -10.94 22.03 10.09
N ALA A 150 -12.21 21.80 10.44
CA ALA A 150 -12.93 22.55 11.47
C ALA A 150 -12.38 22.28 12.89
N LEU A 151 -12.81 23.08 13.87
CA LEU A 151 -12.46 22.84 15.26
C LEU A 151 -13.15 21.58 15.78
N THR A 152 -12.36 20.61 16.22
CA THR A 152 -12.84 19.31 16.66
C THR A 152 -12.26 19.00 18.04
N ARG A 153 -13.08 18.43 18.92
CA ARG A 153 -12.64 18.07 20.27
C ARG A 153 -11.66 16.89 20.21
N VAL A 154 -10.55 17.00 20.94
CA VAL A 154 -9.57 15.91 21.06
C VAL A 154 -10.08 14.91 22.10
N ALA A 155 -10.22 13.64 21.69
CA ALA A 155 -10.70 12.56 22.55
C ALA A 155 -9.96 12.52 23.90
N GLY A 156 -10.71 12.39 24.99
CA GLY A 156 -10.18 12.38 26.36
C GLY A 156 -9.78 13.77 26.90
N THR A 157 -10.05 14.86 26.17
CA THR A 157 -9.80 16.23 26.64
C THR A 157 -10.96 17.17 26.34
N GLU A 158 -10.99 18.35 26.96
CA GLU A 158 -11.91 19.44 26.60
C GLU A 158 -11.33 20.40 25.55
N ARG A 159 -10.15 20.07 25.00
CA ARG A 159 -9.46 20.96 24.05
C ARG A 159 -9.96 20.73 22.64
N PHE A 160 -10.29 21.82 21.96
CA PHE A 160 -10.59 21.82 20.53
C PHE A 160 -9.35 22.14 19.72
N ARG A 161 -9.11 21.38 18.65
CA ARG A 161 -8.02 21.59 17.71
C ARG A 161 -8.52 21.37 16.28
N LYS A 162 -7.87 22.00 15.32
CA LYS A 162 -8.15 21.73 13.90
C LYS A 162 -7.36 20.51 13.46
N PRO A 163 -8.00 19.41 13.01
CA PRO A 163 -7.30 18.28 12.41
C PRO A 163 -6.80 18.65 11.01
N ARG A 164 -5.90 17.84 10.45
CA ARG A 164 -5.44 17.99 9.06
C ARG A 164 -6.50 17.42 8.14
N LEU A 165 -6.88 18.18 7.11
CA LEU A 165 -7.84 17.77 6.09
C LEU A 165 -7.09 17.24 4.88
N PHE A 166 -7.16 15.94 4.62
CA PHE A 166 -6.71 15.34 3.38
C PHE A 166 -7.74 15.57 2.28
N VAL A 167 -7.30 16.04 1.12
CA VAL A 167 -8.14 16.18 -0.08
C VAL A 167 -7.42 15.57 -1.28
N MET A 168 -8.04 14.59 -1.92
CA MET A 168 -7.63 14.07 -3.23
C MET A 168 -8.70 14.45 -4.25
N THR A 169 -8.33 15.08 -5.37
CA THR A 169 -9.27 15.54 -6.40
C THR A 169 -8.87 15.04 -7.78
N LEU A 170 -9.78 14.37 -8.47
CA LEU A 170 -9.61 13.97 -9.88
C LEU A 170 -9.63 15.21 -10.78
N ARG A 171 -8.68 15.34 -11.71
CA ARG A 171 -8.58 16.55 -12.56
C ARG A 171 -9.73 16.66 -13.55
N TYR A 172 -10.19 15.55 -14.11
CA TYR A 172 -11.23 15.54 -15.14
C TYR A 172 -12.61 15.87 -14.54
N SER A 173 -13.14 15.03 -13.64
CA SER A 173 -14.48 15.25 -13.08
C SER A 173 -14.53 16.31 -11.97
N ARG A 174 -13.40 16.63 -11.32
CA ARG A 174 -13.35 17.40 -10.05
C ARG A 174 -14.09 16.74 -8.90
N ARG A 175 -14.33 15.43 -9.00
CA ARG A 175 -14.74 14.62 -7.87
C ARG A 175 -13.59 14.56 -6.88
N SER A 176 -13.91 14.70 -5.61
CA SER A 176 -12.91 14.83 -4.57
C SER A 176 -13.24 13.91 -3.40
N PHE A 177 -12.22 13.31 -2.82
CA PHE A 177 -12.30 12.58 -1.57
C PHE A 177 -11.72 13.46 -0.46
N ARG A 178 -12.40 13.50 0.70
CA ARG A 178 -12.05 14.37 1.83
C ARG A 178 -12.10 13.58 3.11
N ARG A 179 -11.01 13.63 3.89
CA ARG A 179 -10.95 12.99 5.20
C ARG A 179 -10.07 13.76 6.16
N VAL A 180 -10.47 13.88 7.41
CA VAL A 180 -9.68 14.51 8.45
C VAL A 180 -8.94 13.50 9.31
N VAL A 181 -7.70 13.83 9.66
CA VAL A 181 -6.81 13.04 10.51
C VAL A 181 -6.09 13.93 11.54
N TRP A 182 -5.84 13.40 12.73
CA TRP A 182 -5.12 14.12 13.78
C TRP A 182 -3.62 14.23 13.54
N LYS A 183 -3.02 13.14 13.06
CA LYS A 183 -1.59 13.02 12.81
C LYS A 183 -1.41 12.50 11.40
N SER A 184 -0.48 13.12 10.67
CA SER A 184 0.00 12.57 9.42
C SER A 184 1.30 11.83 9.68
N SER A 185 1.45 10.70 9.00
CA SER A 185 2.66 9.86 8.95
C SER A 185 2.75 9.28 7.55
N GLN A 186 3.87 8.67 7.20
CA GLN A 186 4.05 8.01 5.89
C GLN A 186 3.02 6.91 5.66
N GLU A 187 2.72 6.14 6.71
CA GLU A 187 1.67 5.11 6.70
C GLU A 187 0.27 5.72 6.61
N THR A 188 -0.03 6.76 7.39
CA THR A 188 -1.34 7.44 7.32
C THR A 188 -1.56 8.05 5.94
N TRP A 189 -0.55 8.66 5.34
CA TRP A 189 -0.63 9.24 4.00
C TRP A 189 -0.94 8.18 2.94
N ALA A 190 -0.24 7.04 2.99
CA ALA A 190 -0.50 5.92 2.10
C ALA A 190 -1.90 5.31 2.30
N ARG A 191 -2.35 5.17 3.56
CA ARG A 191 -3.71 4.72 3.89
C ARG A 191 -4.79 5.65 3.35
N LEU A 192 -4.58 6.96 3.44
CA LEU A 192 -5.53 7.95 2.91
C LEU A 192 -5.65 7.85 1.39
N HIS A 193 -4.58 7.49 0.67
CA HIS A 193 -4.65 7.23 -0.78
C HIS A 193 -5.43 5.95 -1.08
N GLU A 194 -5.14 4.87 -0.36
CA GLU A 194 -5.88 3.60 -0.48
C GLU A 194 -7.37 3.80 -0.24
N GLU A 195 -7.74 4.54 0.81
CA GLU A 195 -9.14 4.87 1.09
C GLU A 195 -9.77 5.75 0.00
N ALA A 196 -9.02 6.70 -0.56
CA ALA A 196 -9.49 7.55 -1.65
C ALA A 196 -9.74 6.75 -2.94
N TRP A 197 -8.81 5.86 -3.31
CA TRP A 197 -8.98 5.00 -4.47
C TRP A 197 -10.14 4.01 -4.29
N ALA A 198 -10.29 3.45 -3.09
CA ALA A 198 -11.45 2.63 -2.74
C ALA A 198 -12.77 3.42 -2.88
N TYR A 199 -12.79 4.70 -2.45
CA TYR A 199 -13.94 5.58 -2.60
C TYR A 199 -14.29 5.87 -4.07
N PHE A 200 -13.29 6.11 -4.92
CA PHE A 200 -13.53 6.29 -6.36
C PHE A 200 -13.90 4.97 -7.07
N GLY A 201 -13.56 3.84 -6.48
CA GLY A 201 -13.70 2.50 -7.09
C GLY A 201 -12.61 2.17 -8.10
N GLY A 202 -11.47 2.88 -8.04
CA GLY A 202 -10.35 2.73 -8.96
C GLY A 202 -9.24 3.74 -8.66
N ALA A 203 -8.04 3.47 -9.16
CA ALA A 203 -6.87 4.35 -9.01
C ALA A 203 -6.61 5.17 -10.28
N CYS A 204 -6.03 6.35 -10.15
CA CYS A 204 -5.60 7.17 -11.29
C CYS A 204 -4.21 6.75 -11.77
N ARG A 205 -3.83 7.13 -12.99
CA ARG A 205 -2.48 6.85 -13.52
C ARG A 205 -1.40 7.66 -12.81
N TYR A 206 -1.67 8.94 -12.60
CA TYR A 206 -0.75 9.88 -11.99
C TYR A 206 -1.36 10.53 -10.76
N VAL A 207 -0.56 10.67 -9.71
CA VAL A 207 -0.89 11.48 -8.53
C VAL A 207 0.10 12.62 -8.43
N VAL A 208 -0.42 13.84 -8.57
CA VAL A 208 0.34 15.05 -8.31
C VAL A 208 0.27 15.37 -6.82
N LEU A 209 1.44 15.39 -6.19
CA LEU A 209 1.59 15.71 -4.77
C LEU A 209 2.60 16.83 -4.58
N ASP A 210 2.42 17.56 -3.47
CA ASP A 210 3.40 18.56 -3.03
C ASP A 210 4.64 17.90 -2.43
N ASN A 211 5.73 18.65 -2.30
CA ASN A 211 6.99 18.23 -1.66
C ASN A 211 6.86 18.12 -0.12
N LEU A 212 5.75 17.56 0.35
CA LEU A 212 5.53 17.19 1.74
C LEU A 212 6.50 16.06 2.10
N LYS A 213 7.23 16.23 3.21
CA LYS A 213 8.18 15.22 3.75
C LYS A 213 7.56 13.84 3.98
N GLU A 214 6.23 13.77 4.03
CA GLU A 214 5.44 12.54 4.23
C GLU A 214 5.34 11.70 2.93
N GLY A 215 5.41 12.33 1.76
CA GLY A 215 5.43 11.67 0.44
C GLY A 215 6.80 11.66 -0.23
N VAL A 216 7.59 12.73 -0.05
CA VAL A 216 8.88 12.96 -0.73
C VAL A 216 9.98 13.18 0.30
N ILE A 217 10.98 12.29 0.33
CA ILE A 217 12.16 12.40 1.20
C ILE A 217 13.12 13.47 0.65
N LYS A 218 13.39 13.43 -0.66
CA LYS A 218 14.21 14.42 -1.35
C LYS A 218 13.52 14.82 -2.65
N PRO A 219 13.05 16.08 -2.77
CA PRO A 219 12.52 16.58 -4.02
C PRO A 219 13.68 16.71 -5.01
N ASP A 220 13.59 16.00 -6.12
CA ASP A 220 14.52 16.10 -7.25
C ASP A 220 13.70 16.36 -8.50
N LEU A 221 14.26 17.13 -9.43
CA LEU A 221 13.62 17.48 -10.69
C LEU A 221 13.56 16.28 -11.65
N TYR A 222 14.50 15.32 -11.50
CA TYR A 222 14.64 14.18 -12.39
C TYR A 222 14.26 12.85 -11.73
N GLU A 223 14.69 12.63 -10.47
CA GLU A 223 14.43 11.37 -9.74
C GLU A 223 14.01 11.65 -8.28
N PRO A 224 12.74 12.02 -8.04
CA PRO A 224 12.27 12.30 -6.69
C PRO A 224 12.37 11.07 -5.81
N GLN A 225 13.05 11.19 -4.66
CA GLN A 225 13.14 10.10 -3.70
C GLN A 225 11.87 10.06 -2.86
N LEU A 226 10.96 9.16 -3.22
CA LEU A 226 9.74 8.92 -2.48
C LEU A 226 10.01 8.15 -1.19
N ASN A 227 9.08 8.26 -0.25
CA ASN A 227 9.11 7.40 0.92
C ASN A 227 8.96 5.92 0.55
N ALA A 228 9.71 5.02 1.20
CA ALA A 228 9.67 3.58 0.91
C ALA A 228 8.25 2.98 1.02
N VAL A 229 7.48 3.35 2.04
CA VAL A 229 6.10 2.88 2.23
C VAL A 229 5.20 3.42 1.12
N TYR A 230 5.35 4.71 0.79
CA TYR A 230 4.53 5.35 -0.25
C TYR A 230 4.87 4.81 -1.65
N ALA A 231 6.15 4.65 -1.99
CA ALA A 231 6.61 4.06 -3.24
C ALA A 231 6.10 2.61 -3.40
N ALA A 232 6.12 1.81 -2.32
CA ALA A 232 5.55 0.48 -2.33
C ALA A 232 4.02 0.50 -2.55
N THR A 233 3.33 1.48 -1.96
CA THR A 233 1.88 1.68 -2.13
C THR A 233 1.54 2.04 -3.58
N LEU A 234 2.24 3.03 -4.16
CA LEU A 234 2.08 3.43 -5.56
C LEU A 234 2.31 2.25 -6.51
N LYS A 235 3.37 1.47 -6.27
CA LYS A 235 3.66 0.25 -7.05
C LYS A 235 2.55 -0.81 -6.93
N HIS A 236 1.99 -1.01 -5.73
CA HIS A 236 0.90 -1.97 -5.49
C HIS A 236 -0.37 -1.61 -6.27
N TYR A 237 -0.67 -0.32 -6.37
CA TYR A 237 -1.87 0.20 -7.06
C TYR A 237 -1.62 0.57 -8.54
N GLY A 238 -0.39 0.42 -9.05
CA GLY A 238 -0.04 0.78 -10.44
C GLY A 238 -0.04 2.28 -10.72
N VAL A 239 0.11 3.11 -9.68
CA VAL A 239 0.04 4.57 -9.75
C VAL A 239 1.45 5.16 -9.80
N VAL A 240 1.63 6.23 -10.55
CA VAL A 240 2.89 6.99 -10.62
C VAL A 240 2.74 8.31 -9.86
N ALA A 241 3.68 8.62 -8.99
CA ALA A 241 3.74 9.94 -8.34
C ALA A 241 4.44 10.95 -9.26
N ASP A 242 3.83 12.11 -9.44
CA ASP A 242 4.39 13.27 -10.13
C ASP A 242 4.54 14.44 -9.13
N PRO A 243 5.63 14.49 -8.35
CA PRO A 243 5.81 15.53 -7.35
C PRO A 243 6.00 16.90 -8.01
N ALA A 244 5.33 17.90 -7.45
CA ALA A 244 5.38 19.26 -7.98
C ALA A 244 6.81 19.82 -7.99
N ARG A 245 7.18 20.48 -9.10
CA ARG A 245 8.48 21.13 -9.25
C ARG A 245 8.64 22.23 -8.21
N VAL A 246 9.84 22.34 -7.64
CA VAL A 246 10.16 23.41 -6.68
C VAL A 246 9.98 24.77 -7.37
N ARG A 247 9.15 25.64 -6.77
CA ARG A 247 8.77 26.99 -7.28
C ARG A 247 7.82 27.02 -8.49
N ASP A 248 7.08 25.95 -8.74
CA ASP A 248 5.99 25.95 -9.73
C ASP A 248 4.62 25.70 -9.06
N PRO A 249 4.06 26.70 -8.35
CA PRO A 249 2.78 26.56 -7.64
C PRO A 249 1.59 26.36 -8.60
N ASN A 250 1.77 26.61 -9.89
CA ASN A 250 0.68 26.71 -10.85
C ASN A 250 0.03 25.36 -11.19
N ARG A 251 0.74 24.24 -10.99
CA ARG A 251 0.22 22.90 -11.31
C ARG A 251 -0.84 22.38 -10.33
N LYS A 252 -0.90 22.91 -9.10
CA LYS A 252 -1.71 22.36 -7.99
C LYS A 252 -2.99 23.14 -7.69
N GLY A 253 -3.32 24.13 -8.52
CA GLY A 253 -4.46 25.01 -8.27
C GLY A 253 -5.81 24.30 -8.08
N THR A 254 -6.01 23.10 -8.64
CA THR A 254 -7.30 22.37 -8.49
C THR A 254 -7.58 21.98 -7.06
N VAL A 255 -6.61 21.35 -6.40
CA VAL A 255 -6.80 20.82 -5.05
C VAL A 255 -6.79 21.96 -4.03
N GLU A 256 -6.05 23.04 -4.28
CA GLU A 256 -6.10 24.26 -3.46
C GLU A 256 -7.50 24.91 -3.49
N HIS A 257 -8.10 25.05 -4.68
CA HIS A 257 -9.47 25.52 -4.80
C HIS A 257 -10.47 24.57 -4.12
N ALA A 258 -10.26 23.25 -4.23
CA ALA A 258 -11.09 22.25 -3.57
C ALA A 258 -10.99 22.34 -2.03
N ILE A 259 -9.79 22.55 -1.48
CA ILE A 259 -9.58 22.79 -0.05
C ILE A 259 -10.27 24.08 0.38
N GLY A 260 -10.04 25.19 -0.32
CA GLY A 260 -10.65 26.48 -0.01
C GLY A 260 -12.18 26.42 -0.03
N HIS A 261 -12.76 25.74 -1.02
CA HIS A 261 -14.21 25.50 -1.08
C HIS A 261 -14.72 24.69 0.11
N THR A 262 -14.00 23.63 0.49
CA THR A 262 -14.36 22.80 1.66
C THR A 262 -14.32 23.61 2.95
N GLN A 263 -13.28 24.40 3.13
CA GLN A 263 -13.09 25.23 4.30
C GLN A 263 -14.16 26.33 4.39
N ALA A 264 -14.49 26.96 3.27
CA ALA A 264 -15.46 28.05 3.22
C ALA A 264 -16.91 27.59 3.39
N THR A 265 -17.30 26.49 2.72
CA THR A 265 -18.70 26.06 2.62
C THR A 265 -19.05 25.00 3.66
N ALA A 266 -18.24 23.95 3.78
CA ALA A 266 -18.56 22.81 4.63
C ALA A 266 -18.19 23.06 6.10
N LEU A 267 -16.99 23.62 6.34
CA LEU A 267 -16.36 23.61 7.66
C LEU A 267 -16.41 24.96 8.40
N LYS A 268 -16.58 26.08 7.70
CA LYS A 268 -16.53 27.42 8.30
C LYS A 268 -17.59 27.58 9.39
N GLY A 269 -17.15 27.98 10.59
CA GLY A 269 -18.02 28.23 11.74
C GLY A 269 -18.56 26.98 12.44
N ARG A 270 -18.26 25.76 11.94
CA ARG A 270 -18.67 24.52 12.58
C ARG A 270 -17.68 24.06 13.65
N ARG A 271 -18.20 23.30 14.60
CA ARG A 271 -17.44 22.57 15.61
C ARG A 271 -17.97 21.15 15.70
N PHE A 272 -17.10 20.20 15.99
CA PHE A 272 -17.44 18.78 16.09
C PHE A 272 -16.93 18.19 17.41
N GLU A 273 -17.68 17.26 17.99
CA GLU A 273 -17.30 16.60 19.25
C GLU A 273 -16.35 15.42 19.03
N SER A 274 -16.26 14.91 17.80
CA SER A 274 -15.33 13.84 17.42
C SER A 274 -14.82 13.99 15.98
N ILE A 275 -13.71 13.32 15.66
CA ILE A 275 -13.15 13.33 14.31
C ILE A 275 -13.99 12.46 13.37
N GLU A 276 -14.61 11.42 13.90
CA GLU A 276 -15.55 10.54 13.21
C GLU A 276 -16.78 11.30 12.76
N GLU A 277 -17.37 12.13 13.63
CA GLU A 277 -18.52 12.99 13.30
C GLU A 277 -18.17 13.97 12.16
N GLN A 278 -16.98 14.59 12.23
CA GLN A 278 -16.54 15.49 11.16
C GLN A 278 -16.34 14.75 9.83
N ASN A 279 -15.79 13.53 9.84
CA ASN A 279 -15.63 12.70 8.64
C ASN A 279 -16.97 12.30 8.04
N GLN A 280 -17.93 11.87 8.85
CA GLN A 280 -19.29 11.55 8.41
C GLN A 280 -19.98 12.79 7.80
N HIS A 281 -19.80 13.96 8.43
CA HIS A 281 -20.33 15.21 7.90
C HIS A 281 -19.75 15.56 6.53
N LEU A 282 -18.43 15.41 6.36
CA LEU A 282 -17.75 15.66 5.09
C LEU A 282 -18.21 14.70 3.99
N GLU A 283 -18.35 13.41 4.29
CA GLU A 283 -18.84 12.41 3.35
C GLU A 283 -20.29 12.68 2.90
N HIS A 284 -21.15 13.04 3.85
CA HIS A 284 -22.53 13.43 3.54
C HIS A 284 -22.57 14.70 2.69
N TRP A 285 -21.79 15.72 3.05
CA TRP A 285 -21.72 16.97 2.29
C TRP A 285 -21.16 16.76 0.89
N GLU A 286 -20.18 15.88 0.73
CA GLU A 286 -19.63 15.54 -0.58
C GLU A 286 -20.69 14.95 -1.49
N THR A 287 -21.37 13.92 -1.01
CA THR A 287 -22.37 13.18 -1.78
C THR A 287 -23.57 14.05 -2.14
N LYS A 288 -24.00 14.92 -1.23
CA LYS A 288 -25.22 15.72 -1.41
C LYS A 288 -24.98 17.03 -2.16
N TRP A 289 -23.88 17.73 -1.89
CA TRP A 289 -23.69 19.10 -2.38
C TRP A 289 -22.52 19.23 -3.35
N ALA A 290 -21.33 18.77 -2.95
CA ALA A 290 -20.14 18.97 -3.77
C ALA A 290 -20.16 18.14 -5.06
N ALA A 291 -20.76 16.95 -5.03
CA ALA A 291 -21.01 16.09 -6.18
C ALA A 291 -21.98 16.69 -7.21
N GLN A 292 -23.00 17.40 -6.71
CA GLN A 292 -24.10 17.92 -7.53
C GLN A 292 -23.80 19.30 -8.12
N ARG A 293 -22.64 19.88 -7.78
CA ARG A 293 -22.25 21.19 -8.32
C ARG A 293 -21.96 21.12 -9.82
N ILE A 294 -22.09 22.28 -10.44
CA ILE A 294 -21.70 22.49 -11.83
C ILE A 294 -20.19 22.78 -11.87
N HIS A 295 -19.48 22.04 -12.72
CA HIS A 295 -18.08 22.25 -13.06
C HIS A 295 -17.92 23.61 -13.75
N GLY A 296 -17.02 24.47 -13.26
CA GLY A 296 -16.89 25.84 -13.76
C GLY A 296 -16.46 25.95 -15.24
N SER A 297 -15.48 25.15 -15.68
CA SER A 297 -14.97 25.22 -17.07
C SER A 297 -15.83 24.43 -18.06
N GLU A 298 -16.19 23.19 -17.72
CA GLU A 298 -17.00 22.32 -18.58
C GLU A 298 -18.51 22.58 -18.50
N CYS A 299 -18.98 23.38 -17.54
CA CYS A 299 -20.40 23.70 -17.31
C CYS A 299 -21.32 22.46 -17.16
N ARG A 300 -20.77 21.33 -16.71
CA ARG A 300 -21.47 20.06 -16.50
C ARG A 300 -21.49 19.66 -15.03
N GLN A 301 -22.41 18.79 -14.62
CA GLN A 301 -22.45 18.30 -13.24
C GLN A 301 -21.25 17.39 -12.93
N VAL A 302 -20.58 17.63 -11.80
CA VAL A 302 -19.40 16.86 -11.35
C VAL A 302 -19.68 15.37 -11.25
N GLU A 303 -20.83 14.98 -10.70
CA GLU A 303 -21.23 13.57 -10.60
C GLU A 303 -21.37 12.89 -11.97
N ALA A 304 -21.96 13.58 -12.95
CA ALA A 304 -22.14 13.03 -14.29
C ALA A 304 -20.77 12.78 -14.96
N MET A 305 -19.85 13.74 -14.84
CA MET A 305 -18.48 13.57 -15.33
C MET A 305 -17.73 12.46 -14.60
N PHE A 306 -17.97 12.27 -13.30
CA PHE A 306 -17.35 11.19 -12.53
C PHE A 306 -17.79 9.81 -13.01
N GLN A 307 -19.07 9.63 -13.36
CA GLN A 307 -19.55 8.36 -13.89
C GLN A 307 -18.94 8.03 -15.27
N GLU A 308 -18.60 9.04 -16.07
CA GLU A 308 -17.84 8.88 -17.33
C GLU A 308 -16.37 8.54 -17.07
N GLU A 309 -15.79 9.10 -16.01
CA GLU A 309 -14.39 8.89 -15.64
C GLU A 309 -14.14 7.53 -14.98
N LYS A 310 -15.07 7.05 -14.15
CA LYS A 310 -14.95 5.82 -13.38
C LYS A 310 -14.48 4.59 -14.18
N PRO A 311 -14.99 4.27 -15.39
CA PRO A 311 -14.52 3.12 -16.16
C PRO A 311 -13.08 3.26 -16.69
N HIS A 312 -12.50 4.46 -16.66
CA HIS A 312 -11.13 4.73 -17.10
C HIS A 312 -10.11 4.65 -15.96
N LEU A 313 -10.56 4.46 -14.72
CA LEU A 313 -9.68 4.26 -13.56
C LEU A 313 -9.05 2.86 -13.60
N LEU A 314 -7.83 2.76 -13.08
CA LEU A 314 -7.13 1.50 -12.90
C LEU A 314 -7.88 0.61 -11.90
N PRO A 315 -7.99 -0.70 -12.17
CA PRO A 315 -8.65 -1.63 -11.25
C PRO A 315 -7.85 -1.75 -9.95
N LEU A 316 -8.58 -1.85 -8.83
CA LEU A 316 -7.96 -2.03 -7.53
C LEU A 316 -7.54 -3.49 -7.30
N PRO A 317 -6.36 -3.74 -6.70
CA PRO A 317 -5.99 -5.07 -6.22
C PRO A 317 -7.02 -5.63 -5.23
N LEU A 318 -7.19 -6.96 -5.20
CA LEU A 318 -8.11 -7.64 -4.28
C LEU A 318 -7.72 -7.47 -2.80
N LEU A 319 -6.43 -7.37 -2.53
CA LEU A 319 -5.89 -7.20 -1.18
C LEU A 319 -5.30 -5.79 -1.06
N GLY A 320 -5.60 -5.14 0.06
CA GLY A 320 -5.02 -3.85 0.40
C GLY A 320 -3.51 -3.92 0.60
N MET A 321 -2.88 -2.74 0.61
CA MET A 321 -1.45 -2.61 0.81
C MET A 321 -1.05 -3.09 2.22
N GLN A 322 -0.01 -3.90 2.29
CA GLN A 322 0.53 -4.36 3.57
C GLN A 322 1.60 -3.38 4.04
N TYR A 323 1.22 -2.51 4.99
CA TYR A 323 2.12 -1.54 5.58
C TYR A 323 3.26 -2.20 6.34
N PHE A 324 4.43 -1.57 6.27
CA PHE A 324 5.63 -2.00 6.97
C PHE A 324 6.40 -0.83 7.56
N THR A 325 7.18 -1.10 8.59
CA THR A 325 8.24 -0.21 9.07
C THR A 325 9.59 -0.74 8.63
N GLU A 326 10.52 0.16 8.31
CA GLU A 326 11.88 -0.21 7.92
C GLU A 326 12.88 0.18 9.01
N GLY A 327 13.82 -0.72 9.28
CA GLY A 327 14.95 -0.45 10.16
C GLY A 327 16.22 -1.07 9.62
N GLN A 328 17.36 -0.43 9.90
CA GLN A 328 18.67 -1.02 9.62
C GLN A 328 19.14 -1.79 10.84
N TYR A 329 19.56 -3.03 10.62
CA TYR A 329 20.05 -3.90 11.69
C TYR A 329 21.35 -4.58 11.28
N THR A 330 22.18 -4.92 12.26
CA THR A 330 23.42 -5.66 12.06
C THR A 330 23.18 -7.15 12.27
N VAL A 331 23.77 -7.99 11.41
CA VAL A 331 23.79 -9.44 11.59
C VAL A 331 24.80 -9.79 12.69
N ASN A 332 24.33 -10.43 13.75
CA ASN A 332 25.15 -10.83 14.88
C ASN A 332 25.98 -12.10 14.56
N ASP A 333 26.88 -12.45 15.48
CA ASP A 333 27.75 -13.63 15.45
C ASP A 333 26.96 -14.96 15.40
N ASP A 334 25.77 -15.00 15.98
CA ASP A 334 24.82 -16.12 15.89
C ASP A 334 24.11 -16.23 14.52
N SER A 335 24.56 -15.47 13.52
CA SER A 335 23.96 -15.37 12.18
C SER A 335 22.49 -14.90 12.18
N CYS A 336 22.06 -14.23 13.25
CA CYS A 336 20.70 -13.71 13.37
C CYS A 336 20.68 -12.18 13.45
N VAL A 337 19.52 -11.61 13.13
CA VAL A 337 19.20 -10.21 13.37
C VAL A 337 18.20 -10.15 14.53
N ARG A 338 18.45 -9.24 15.47
CA ARG A 338 17.58 -9.05 16.63
C ARG A 338 16.57 -7.93 16.36
N VAL A 339 15.28 -8.27 16.37
CA VAL A 339 14.17 -7.35 16.15
C VAL A 339 13.09 -7.59 17.18
N ASP A 340 12.56 -6.54 17.83
CA ASP A 340 11.54 -6.64 18.88
C ASP A 340 11.88 -7.67 19.97
N HIS A 341 13.14 -7.72 20.40
CA HIS A 341 13.68 -8.70 21.36
C HIS A 341 13.66 -10.18 20.91
N SER A 342 13.38 -10.47 19.65
CA SER A 342 13.46 -11.82 19.06
C SER A 342 14.59 -11.89 18.04
N SER A 343 15.21 -13.06 17.88
CA SER A 343 16.31 -13.29 16.95
C SER A 343 15.82 -14.06 15.73
N TYR A 344 16.10 -13.55 14.53
CA TYR A 344 15.69 -14.15 13.26
C TYR A 344 16.91 -14.48 12.41
N ALA A 345 16.97 -15.67 11.84
CA ALA A 345 18.09 -16.08 10.97
C ALA A 345 18.27 -15.13 9.79
N ALA A 346 19.50 -14.66 9.57
CA ALA A 346 19.78 -13.62 8.58
C ALA A 346 20.41 -14.14 7.28
N ARG A 347 20.91 -15.38 7.27
CA ARG A 347 21.53 -15.98 6.07
C ARG A 347 20.55 -15.94 4.88
N PRO A 348 21.02 -15.56 3.68
CA PRO A 348 22.43 -15.53 3.24
C PRO A 348 23.23 -14.26 3.59
N ALA A 349 22.71 -13.31 4.38
CA ALA A 349 23.46 -12.13 4.81
C ALA A 349 24.74 -12.51 5.60
N PRO A 350 25.91 -11.92 5.29
CA PRO A 350 27.14 -12.15 6.04
C PRO A 350 27.08 -11.66 7.48
N ILE A 351 27.77 -12.34 8.39
CA ILE A 351 27.93 -11.90 9.79
C ILE A 351 28.62 -10.52 9.82
N GLY A 352 28.13 -9.61 10.66
CA GLY A 352 28.63 -8.24 10.77
C GLY A 352 28.15 -7.28 9.68
N SER A 353 27.46 -7.78 8.64
CA SER A 353 26.85 -6.91 7.62
C SER A 353 25.63 -6.19 8.17
N ARG A 354 25.33 -5.01 7.59
CA ARG A 354 24.08 -4.28 7.84
C ARG A 354 23.04 -4.70 6.81
N VAL A 355 21.86 -5.04 7.28
CA VAL A 355 20.70 -5.43 6.47
C VAL A 355 19.53 -4.50 6.73
N LEU A 356 18.66 -4.37 5.75
CA LEU A 356 17.39 -3.66 5.89
C LEU A 356 16.31 -4.66 6.28
N VAL A 357 15.62 -4.43 7.40
CA VAL A 357 14.49 -5.26 7.80
C VAL A 357 13.19 -4.49 7.62
N ARG A 358 12.26 -5.08 6.87
CA ARG A 358 10.87 -4.63 6.77
C ARG A 358 10.02 -5.43 7.74
N LEU A 359 9.34 -4.75 8.65
CA LEU A 359 8.45 -5.34 9.63
C LEU A 359 7.01 -5.11 9.21
N PHE A 360 6.31 -6.19 8.90
CA PHE A 360 4.87 -6.20 8.64
C PHE A 360 4.14 -6.67 9.90
N ALA A 361 2.80 -6.60 9.89
CA ALA A 361 1.98 -7.03 11.01
C ALA A 361 2.24 -8.49 11.46
N ARG A 362 2.44 -9.41 10.50
CA ARG A 362 2.57 -10.85 10.75
C ARG A 362 3.87 -11.49 10.27
N ARG A 363 4.67 -10.77 9.48
CA ARG A 363 5.93 -11.28 8.93
C ARG A 363 7.01 -10.21 8.99
N LEU A 364 8.26 -10.61 8.81
CA LEU A 364 9.35 -9.72 8.50
C LEU A 364 10.09 -10.17 7.25
N GLU A 365 10.68 -9.21 6.55
CA GLU A 365 11.55 -9.44 5.41
C GLU A 365 12.93 -8.85 5.70
N ILE A 366 13.96 -9.67 5.56
CA ILE A 366 15.36 -9.26 5.62
C ILE A 366 15.83 -9.03 4.19
N ARG A 367 16.37 -7.85 3.93
CA ARG A 367 16.78 -7.39 2.59
C ARG A 367 18.21 -6.87 2.64
N ASP A 368 18.90 -6.99 1.51
CA ASP A 368 20.23 -6.41 1.36
C ASP A 368 20.15 -4.87 1.39
N LEU A 369 21.09 -4.22 2.07
CA LEU A 369 21.02 -2.77 2.27
C LEU A 369 21.25 -1.97 0.98
N LYS A 370 22.08 -2.48 0.05
CA LYS A 370 22.46 -1.76 -1.17
C LYS A 370 21.51 -2.04 -2.32
N THR A 371 21.24 -3.31 -2.57
CA THR A 371 20.42 -3.78 -3.70
C THR A 371 18.93 -3.81 -3.37
N GLN A 372 18.56 -3.74 -2.09
CA GLN A 372 17.21 -3.97 -1.59
C GLN A 372 16.61 -5.33 -2.01
N ALA A 373 17.46 -6.27 -2.44
CA ALA A 373 17.05 -7.63 -2.78
C ALA A 373 16.54 -8.36 -1.52
N LEU A 374 15.46 -9.12 -1.67
CA LEU A 374 14.94 -9.95 -0.59
C LEU A 374 15.92 -11.08 -0.31
N LEU A 375 16.45 -11.13 0.90
CA LEU A 375 17.35 -12.20 1.36
C LEU A 375 16.56 -13.32 2.03
N ARG A 376 15.60 -12.95 2.89
CA ARG A 376 14.82 -13.92 3.66
C ARG A 376 13.51 -13.35 4.18
N THR A 377 12.54 -14.23 4.40
CA THR A 377 11.26 -13.90 5.04
C THR A 377 11.04 -14.81 6.24
N HIS A 378 10.46 -14.27 7.30
CA HIS A 378 10.06 -15.01 8.50
C HIS A 378 8.68 -14.58 8.98
N ASP A 379 7.96 -15.49 9.61
CA ASP A 379 6.83 -15.12 10.43
C ASP A 379 7.29 -14.39 11.69
N ARG A 380 6.49 -13.44 12.16
CA ARG A 380 6.82 -12.65 13.34
C ARG A 380 6.65 -13.53 14.59
N ALA A 381 7.67 -13.54 15.45
CA ALA A 381 7.60 -14.29 16.69
C ALA A 381 6.52 -13.72 17.63
N GLU A 382 5.71 -14.59 18.20
CA GLU A 382 4.62 -14.21 19.11
C GLU A 382 5.13 -13.76 20.49
N ARG A 383 6.28 -14.29 20.91
CA ARG A 383 6.86 -14.05 22.25
C ARG A 383 8.23 -13.39 22.14
N PRO A 384 8.52 -12.34 22.92
CA PRO A 384 9.87 -11.80 23.07
C PRO A 384 10.88 -12.88 23.50
N GLY A 385 12.12 -12.80 23.02
CA GLY A 385 13.18 -13.76 23.32
C GLY A 385 13.16 -15.03 22.46
N THR A 386 12.24 -15.13 21.50
CA THR A 386 12.18 -16.28 20.59
C THR A 386 13.33 -16.23 19.60
N VAL A 387 13.95 -17.39 19.32
CA VAL A 387 15.03 -17.54 18.33
C VAL A 387 14.51 -18.36 17.15
N VAL A 388 14.14 -17.66 16.07
CA VAL A 388 13.71 -18.23 14.80
C VAL A 388 14.95 -18.52 13.95
N LEU A 389 15.63 -19.62 14.27
CA LEU A 389 16.81 -20.11 13.56
C LEU A 389 16.64 -21.61 13.28
N PRO A 390 16.55 -22.01 12.00
CA PRO A 390 16.43 -23.42 11.61
C PRO A 390 17.55 -24.28 12.17
N MET A 391 17.24 -25.55 12.48
CA MET A 391 18.18 -26.45 13.15
C MET A 391 19.41 -26.77 12.28
N ASN A 392 19.22 -26.93 10.97
CA ASN A 392 20.29 -27.18 9.99
C ASN A 392 21.27 -26.01 9.85
N GLU A 393 20.87 -24.81 10.27
CA GLU A 393 21.69 -23.61 10.25
C GLU A 393 22.43 -23.40 11.58
N ARG A 394 21.99 -24.01 12.67
CA ARG A 394 22.67 -23.85 13.95
C ARG A 394 24.08 -24.46 13.87
N VAL A 395 25.06 -23.72 14.40
CA VAL A 395 26.41 -24.25 14.59
C VAL A 395 26.31 -25.50 15.46
N PHE A 396 27.01 -26.56 15.03
CA PHE A 396 27.07 -27.81 15.76
C PHE A 396 27.40 -27.56 17.23
N ASN A 397 26.51 -28.01 18.11
CA ASN A 397 26.70 -27.92 19.53
C ASN A 397 26.41 -29.30 20.11
N PRO A 398 27.44 -30.03 20.58
CA PRO A 398 27.28 -31.36 21.18
C PRO A 398 26.17 -31.40 22.24
N SER A 399 25.96 -30.27 22.91
CA SER A 399 25.05 -30.12 24.03
C SER A 399 23.59 -29.98 23.69
N ARG A 400 23.27 -29.75 22.41
CA ARG A 400 21.90 -29.75 21.89
C ARG A 400 21.53 -31.07 21.22
N GLU A 401 22.47 -32.01 21.10
CA GLU A 401 22.28 -33.24 20.33
C GLU A 401 22.11 -34.50 21.18
N THR A 402 21.92 -34.41 22.51
CA THR A 402 21.76 -35.61 23.35
C THR A 402 20.72 -36.57 22.82
N GLN A 403 19.53 -36.08 22.44
CA GLN A 403 18.46 -36.93 21.91
C GLN A 403 18.85 -37.60 20.60
N ARG A 404 19.59 -36.90 19.73
CA ARG A 404 20.11 -37.47 18.48
C ARG A 404 21.12 -38.58 18.78
N ILE A 405 22.05 -38.35 19.71
CA ILE A 405 23.05 -39.36 20.10
C ILE A 405 22.36 -40.58 20.72
N LEU A 406 21.37 -40.38 21.60
CA LEU A 406 20.58 -41.48 22.17
C LEU A 406 19.80 -42.25 21.10
N SER A 407 19.20 -41.56 20.13
CA SER A 407 18.53 -42.23 19.01
C SER A 407 19.48 -43.10 18.17
N GLN A 408 20.73 -42.64 17.98
CA GLN A 408 21.75 -43.42 17.30
C GLN A 408 22.21 -44.62 18.13
N ALA A 409 22.35 -44.44 19.45
CA ALA A 409 22.63 -45.54 20.39
C ALA A 409 21.52 -46.61 20.34
N LYS A 410 20.24 -46.19 20.31
CA LYS A 410 19.09 -47.09 20.15
C LYS A 410 19.12 -47.88 18.84
N ALA A 411 19.63 -47.28 17.76
CA ALA A 411 19.78 -47.96 16.48
C ALA A 411 20.93 -48.99 16.47
N ILE A 412 21.85 -48.94 17.44
CA ILE A 412 22.88 -49.98 17.62
C ILE A 412 22.29 -51.15 18.39
N GLY A 413 21.60 -50.84 19.49
CA GLY A 413 20.81 -51.81 20.24
C GLY A 413 20.33 -51.27 21.60
N ALA A 414 19.68 -52.14 22.37
CA ALA A 414 19.05 -51.78 23.64
C ALA A 414 20.09 -51.59 24.76
N ALA A 415 21.13 -52.41 24.79
CA ALA A 415 22.22 -52.33 25.75
C ALA A 415 23.05 -51.06 25.53
N THR A 416 23.37 -50.73 24.28
CA THR A 416 24.05 -49.47 23.95
C THR A 416 23.22 -48.25 24.35
N HIS A 417 21.90 -48.25 24.07
CA HIS A 417 21.03 -47.16 24.51
C HIS A 417 21.04 -46.97 26.03
N LYS A 418 20.84 -48.05 26.78
CA LYS A 418 20.77 -48.02 28.24
C LYS A 418 22.08 -47.55 28.87
N LEU A 419 23.21 -48.03 28.37
CA LEU A 419 24.54 -47.57 28.81
C LEU A 419 24.72 -46.07 28.56
N CYS A 420 24.36 -45.60 27.37
CA CYS A 420 24.43 -44.19 27.00
C CYS A 420 23.51 -43.30 27.88
N GLU A 421 22.31 -43.76 28.17
CA GLU A 421 21.35 -43.08 29.05
C GLU A 421 21.91 -42.95 30.47
N THR A 422 22.36 -44.06 31.07
CA THR A 422 22.97 -44.05 32.42
C THR A 422 24.23 -43.17 32.48
N LEU A 423 25.04 -43.16 31.43
CA LEU A 423 26.24 -42.33 31.36
C LEU A 423 25.88 -40.83 31.27
N PHE A 424 24.81 -40.49 30.54
CA PHE A 424 24.30 -39.12 30.50
C PHE A 424 23.68 -38.69 31.83
N GLU A 425 22.95 -39.58 32.52
CA GLU A 425 22.38 -39.30 33.85
C GLU A 425 23.45 -39.03 34.91
N ARG A 426 24.59 -39.73 34.85
CA ARG A 426 25.70 -39.58 35.81
C ARG A 426 26.55 -38.32 35.57
N GLU A 427 26.95 -38.08 34.33
CA GLU A 427 27.95 -37.04 34.00
C GLU A 427 27.34 -35.80 33.32
N GLY A 428 26.06 -35.87 32.94
CA GLY A 428 25.35 -34.83 32.23
C GLY A 428 26.06 -34.43 30.93
N ARG A 429 26.23 -33.11 30.75
CA ARG A 429 26.82 -32.51 29.55
C ARG A 429 28.25 -32.99 29.27
N VAL A 430 29.04 -33.25 30.30
CA VAL A 430 30.45 -33.68 30.15
C VAL A 430 30.54 -35.08 29.53
N GLY A 431 29.57 -35.94 29.85
CA GLY A 431 29.48 -37.31 29.33
C GLY A 431 29.21 -37.40 27.82
N GLN A 432 28.66 -36.35 27.19
CA GLN A 432 28.28 -36.36 25.76
C GLN A 432 29.42 -36.73 24.81
N ARG A 433 30.67 -36.38 25.16
CA ARG A 433 31.85 -36.78 24.38
C ARG A 433 32.04 -38.29 24.37
N LYS A 434 31.78 -38.96 25.50
CA LYS A 434 31.87 -40.42 25.64
C LYS A 434 30.73 -41.10 24.88
N LEU A 435 29.51 -40.56 24.96
CA LEU A 435 28.38 -41.04 24.16
C LEU A 435 28.68 -41.00 22.66
N TRP A 436 29.21 -39.86 22.16
CA TRP A 436 29.64 -39.73 20.77
C TRP A 436 30.73 -40.74 20.39
N GLY A 437 31.67 -41.01 21.29
CA GLY A 437 32.69 -42.04 21.11
C GLY A 437 32.09 -43.43 20.91
N ILE A 438 31.15 -43.82 21.77
CA ILE A 438 30.48 -45.14 21.71
C ILE A 438 29.69 -45.28 20.40
N VAL A 439 28.85 -44.30 20.06
CA VAL A 439 28.06 -44.32 18.81
C VAL A 439 28.97 -44.28 17.57
N GLY A 440 30.12 -43.60 17.67
CA GLY A 440 31.12 -43.50 16.61
C GLY A 440 31.80 -44.83 16.26
N LEU A 441 31.81 -45.82 17.16
CA LEU A 441 32.40 -47.14 16.93
C LEU A 441 31.77 -47.86 15.72
N VAL A 442 30.52 -47.55 15.38
CA VAL A 442 29.80 -48.10 14.22
C VAL A 442 30.53 -47.86 12.89
N ARG A 443 31.41 -46.86 12.81
CA ARG A 443 32.23 -46.59 11.63
C ARG A 443 33.30 -47.67 11.37
N HIS A 444 33.71 -48.37 12.41
CA HIS A 444 34.85 -49.31 12.37
C HIS A 444 34.46 -50.73 12.78
N TYR A 445 33.39 -50.91 13.56
CA TYR A 445 32.99 -52.20 14.10
C TYR A 445 31.51 -52.53 13.79
N PRO A 446 31.17 -53.82 13.58
CA PRO A 446 29.78 -54.26 13.42
C PRO A 446 28.91 -53.93 14.65
N ARG A 447 27.67 -53.49 14.42
CA ARG A 447 26.72 -53.12 15.50
C ARG A 447 26.53 -54.22 16.54
N ARG A 448 26.50 -55.48 16.12
CA ARG A 448 26.34 -56.65 17.02
C ARG A 448 27.45 -56.74 18.08
N LEU A 449 28.70 -56.41 17.71
CA LEU A 449 29.85 -56.50 18.62
C LEU A 449 29.84 -55.32 19.60
N ILE A 450 29.44 -54.15 19.12
CA ILE A 450 29.28 -52.95 19.97
C ILE A 450 28.19 -53.17 21.01
N GLU A 451 27.03 -53.73 20.60
CA GLU A 451 25.94 -54.05 21.52
C GLU A 451 26.38 -55.06 22.59
N ALA A 452 27.06 -56.15 22.20
CA ALA A 452 27.61 -57.13 23.14
C ALA A 452 28.68 -56.54 24.07
N ALA A 453 29.53 -55.63 23.57
CA ALA A 453 30.50 -54.91 24.38
C ALA A 453 29.81 -53.98 25.40
N CYS A 454 28.76 -53.27 25.00
CA CYS A 454 27.95 -52.45 25.90
C CYS A 454 27.23 -53.28 26.96
N GLU A 455 26.73 -54.46 26.60
CA GLU A 455 26.09 -55.39 27.53
C GLU A 455 27.09 -55.90 28.59
N ARG A 456 28.28 -56.34 28.16
CA ARG A 456 29.36 -56.75 29.07
C ARG A 456 29.82 -55.60 29.96
N ALA A 457 30.00 -54.39 29.42
CA ALA A 457 30.38 -53.21 30.20
C ALA A 457 29.35 -52.85 31.29
N MET A 458 28.05 -53.03 31.01
CA MET A 458 27.00 -52.83 32.01
C MET A 458 27.01 -53.91 33.09
N GLN A 459 27.25 -55.18 32.73
CA GLN A 459 27.36 -56.29 33.69
C GLN A 459 28.54 -56.08 34.65
N GLU A 460 29.67 -55.58 34.14
CA GLU A 460 30.86 -55.24 34.93
C GLU A 460 30.72 -53.92 35.71
N GLY A 461 29.67 -53.14 35.46
CA GLY A 461 29.42 -51.87 36.13
C GLY A 461 30.39 -50.74 35.73
N VAL A 462 31.08 -50.87 34.58
CA VAL A 462 32.09 -49.90 34.11
C VAL A 462 31.51 -49.02 33.00
N TYR A 463 31.26 -47.75 33.33
CA TYR A 463 30.64 -46.77 32.44
C TYR A 463 31.68 -45.86 31.77
N SER A 464 32.52 -46.43 30.90
CA SER A 464 33.59 -45.72 30.21
C SER A 464 33.66 -46.08 28.73
N TYR A 465 33.83 -45.07 27.88
CA TYR A 465 34.08 -45.27 26.43
C TYR A 465 35.33 -46.11 26.18
N GLY A 466 36.42 -45.87 26.93
CA GLY A 466 37.68 -46.60 26.74
C GLY A 466 37.48 -48.10 26.97
N HIS A 467 36.69 -48.46 27.99
CA HIS A 467 36.37 -49.85 28.29
C HIS A 467 35.52 -50.51 27.21
N VAL A 468 34.46 -49.83 26.76
CA VAL A 468 33.59 -50.32 25.67
C VAL A 468 34.41 -50.53 24.39
N LYS A 469 35.33 -49.61 24.07
CA LYS A 469 36.22 -49.74 22.91
C LYS A 469 37.08 -51.00 23.01
N THR A 470 37.80 -51.20 24.13
CA THR A 470 38.66 -52.38 24.33
C THR A 470 37.87 -53.68 24.26
N LEU A 471 36.65 -53.73 24.83
CA LEU A 471 35.77 -54.89 24.73
C LEU A 471 35.33 -55.16 23.29
N THR A 472 35.02 -54.11 22.53
CA THR A 472 34.63 -54.23 21.12
C THR A 472 35.79 -54.76 20.27
N GLU A 473 37.02 -54.28 20.52
CA GLU A 473 38.24 -54.75 19.86
C GLU A 473 38.48 -56.24 20.15
N ARG A 474 38.43 -56.66 21.42
CA ARG A 474 38.57 -58.09 21.79
C ARG A 474 37.51 -58.97 21.15
N LEU A 475 36.25 -58.53 21.17
CA LEU A 475 35.14 -59.25 20.52
C LEU A 475 35.32 -59.38 19.00
N MET A 476 35.96 -58.38 18.37
CA MET A 476 36.29 -58.44 16.96
C MET A 476 37.42 -59.43 16.69
N GLU A 477 38.48 -59.42 17.50
CA GLU A 477 39.58 -60.39 17.42
C GLU A 477 39.09 -61.82 17.63
N GLU A 478 38.25 -62.06 18.65
CA GLU A 478 37.61 -63.36 18.91
C GLU A 478 36.75 -63.81 17.72
N ALA A 479 35.97 -62.91 17.12
CA ALA A 479 35.14 -63.22 15.97
C ALA A 479 35.95 -63.55 14.71
N LEU A 480 37.09 -62.89 14.51
CA LEU A 480 38.01 -63.19 13.41
C LEU A 480 38.71 -64.54 13.63
N ALA A 481 39.18 -64.83 14.85
CA ALA A 481 39.80 -66.11 15.19
C ALA A 481 38.83 -67.30 15.00
N LEU A 482 37.53 -67.11 15.28
CA LEU A 482 36.51 -68.13 15.03
C LEU A 482 36.23 -68.37 13.54
N LEU A 483 36.45 -67.37 12.68
CA LEU A 483 36.33 -67.51 11.23
C LEU A 483 37.56 -68.21 10.63
N ASP A 484 38.74 -68.00 11.21
CA ASP A 484 39.99 -68.64 10.80
C ASP A 484 40.16 -70.07 11.36
N ALA A 485 39.30 -70.48 12.30
CA ALA A 485 39.27 -71.84 12.81
C ALA A 485 38.75 -72.82 11.73
N PRO A 486 39.43 -73.95 11.47
CA PRO A 486 39.00 -74.91 10.47
C PRO A 486 37.62 -75.45 10.84
N THR A 487 36.63 -75.20 9.98
CA THR A 487 35.26 -75.65 10.17
C THR A 487 35.23 -77.18 10.03
N GLN A 488 35.25 -77.91 11.14
CA GLN A 488 34.98 -79.35 11.17
C GLN A 488 33.48 -79.63 10.97
N ASN A 489 32.95 -79.21 9.83
CA ASN A 489 31.68 -79.70 9.32
C ASN A 489 31.93 -80.15 7.88
N GLU A 490 32.35 -81.41 7.72
CA GLU A 490 32.12 -82.14 6.48
C GLU A 490 30.62 -82.16 6.23
N VAL A 491 30.12 -81.18 5.46
CA VAL A 491 28.79 -81.31 4.87
C VAL A 491 28.91 -82.46 3.87
N SER A 492 28.38 -83.62 4.23
CA SER A 492 28.29 -84.77 3.33
C SER A 492 27.39 -84.40 2.16
N LEU A 493 28.00 -83.98 1.05
CA LEU A 493 27.30 -83.69 -0.19
C LEU A 493 26.60 -84.96 -0.66
N THR A 494 25.28 -84.99 -0.52
CA THR A 494 24.46 -86.13 -0.89
C THR A 494 24.20 -86.08 -2.40
N GLN A 495 24.99 -86.83 -3.18
CA GLN A 495 24.82 -86.95 -4.63
C GLN A 495 23.56 -87.73 -5.06
N ARG A 496 22.80 -88.26 -4.10
CA ARG A 496 21.56 -89.00 -4.34
C ARG A 496 20.46 -88.42 -3.48
N HIS A 497 19.53 -87.70 -4.12
CA HIS A 497 18.33 -87.15 -3.50
C HIS A 497 17.18 -87.28 -4.51
N ALA A 498 15.94 -87.48 -4.05
CA ALA A 498 14.79 -87.68 -4.94
C ALA A 498 14.53 -86.50 -5.92
N LEU A 499 15.08 -85.32 -5.63
CA LEU A 499 15.01 -84.13 -6.48
C LEU A 499 16.22 -83.98 -7.43
N ILE A 500 17.27 -84.79 -7.28
CA ILE A 500 18.45 -84.78 -8.14
C ILE A 500 18.24 -85.86 -9.20
N ARG A 501 17.93 -85.44 -10.44
CA ARG A 501 17.80 -86.34 -11.60
C ARG A 501 19.12 -87.03 -11.89
N ALA A 502 19.06 -88.24 -12.44
CA ALA A 502 20.26 -88.99 -12.79
C ALA A 502 21.00 -88.27 -13.93
N GLY A 503 22.34 -88.36 -13.95
CA GLY A 503 23.16 -87.70 -14.98
C GLY A 503 22.78 -88.10 -16.42
N VAL A 504 22.26 -89.31 -16.60
CA VAL A 504 21.73 -89.81 -17.88
C VAL A 504 20.52 -89.02 -18.37
N ASP A 505 19.63 -88.59 -17.47
CA ASP A 505 18.44 -87.81 -17.83
C ASP A 505 18.83 -86.42 -18.39
N TYR A 506 19.93 -85.87 -17.88
CA TYR A 506 20.49 -84.62 -18.41
C TYR A 506 21.12 -84.81 -19.79
N ALA A 507 21.81 -85.92 -20.01
CA ALA A 507 22.38 -86.25 -21.32
C ALA A 507 21.27 -86.41 -22.38
N ASP A 508 20.16 -87.07 -22.03
CA ASP A 508 19.02 -87.25 -22.93
C ASP A 508 18.34 -85.91 -23.28
N LEU A 509 18.11 -85.05 -22.28
CA LEU A 509 17.59 -83.70 -22.51
C LEU A 509 18.52 -82.85 -23.38
N PHE A 510 19.83 -82.97 -23.20
CA PHE A 510 20.80 -82.27 -24.02
C PHE A 510 20.79 -82.77 -25.47
N THR A 511 20.63 -84.08 -25.67
CA THR A 511 20.54 -84.73 -26.99
C THR A 511 19.25 -84.35 -27.72
N LEU A 512 18.13 -84.24 -27.01
CA LEU A 512 16.87 -83.73 -27.54
C LEU A 512 17.00 -82.25 -27.96
N GLY A 513 17.64 -81.42 -27.13
CA GLY A 513 17.88 -80.01 -27.43
C GLY A 513 18.77 -79.78 -28.67
N THR A 514 19.81 -80.60 -28.86
CA THR A 514 20.68 -80.52 -30.04
C THR A 514 19.97 -80.94 -31.32
N GLN A 515 19.13 -81.98 -31.28
CA GLN A 515 18.31 -82.40 -32.42
C GLN A 515 17.29 -81.33 -32.82
N GLN A 516 16.63 -80.70 -31.85
CA GLN A 516 15.66 -79.63 -32.09
C GLN A 516 16.33 -78.37 -32.69
N SER A 517 17.54 -78.05 -32.22
CA SER A 517 18.35 -76.95 -32.76
C SER A 517 18.86 -77.23 -34.18
N ALA A 518 19.21 -78.48 -34.50
CA ALA A 518 19.59 -78.89 -35.84
C ALA A 518 18.42 -78.80 -36.84
N THR A 519 17.19 -79.12 -36.43
CA THR A 519 16.00 -78.98 -37.29
C THR A 519 15.62 -77.53 -37.59
N LEU A 520 15.90 -76.60 -36.67
CA LEU A 520 15.63 -75.16 -36.86
C LEU A 520 16.62 -74.47 -37.81
N ALA A 521 17.81 -75.06 -38.04
CA ALA A 521 18.84 -74.48 -38.90
C ALA A 521 18.64 -74.74 -40.41
N THR A 522 17.69 -75.60 -40.81
CA THR A 522 17.52 -76.07 -42.20
C THR A 522 16.29 -75.53 -42.95
N ALA A 523 15.54 -74.57 -42.40
CA ALA A 523 14.37 -74.00 -43.09
C ALA A 523 14.75 -72.74 -43.92
N PRO A 524 14.41 -72.65 -45.22
CA PRO A 524 14.81 -71.53 -46.08
C PRO A 524 13.90 -70.30 -45.92
N SER A 525 14.53 -69.14 -46.11
CA SER A 525 13.98 -67.79 -46.06
C SER A 525 13.01 -67.49 -47.22
N ALA A 526 11.84 -66.92 -46.90
CA ALA A 526 10.89 -66.38 -47.86
C ALA A 526 10.43 -64.97 -47.47
N THR A 527 10.22 -64.18 -48.52
CA THR A 527 10.30 -62.73 -48.66
C THR A 527 9.01 -61.97 -48.28
N GLN A 528 9.21 -60.77 -47.69
CA GLN A 528 8.41 -59.53 -47.68
C GLN A 528 6.87 -59.56 -47.85
N THR A 529 6.16 -58.92 -46.91
CA THR A 529 5.19 -57.86 -47.26
C THR A 529 5.00 -56.85 -46.12
N THR A 530 5.06 -55.57 -46.51
CA THR A 530 4.81 -54.29 -45.81
C THR A 530 3.40 -54.12 -45.22
N THR A 531 3.25 -53.52 -44.02
CA THR A 531 2.52 -52.25 -43.70
C THR A 531 2.57 -51.94 -42.18
N PRO A 532 2.24 -50.73 -41.67
CA PRO A 532 3.10 -50.01 -40.73
C PRO A 532 2.52 -49.82 -39.31
N ALA A 533 3.37 -49.23 -38.47
CA ALA A 533 3.25 -48.93 -37.04
C ALA A 533 1.92 -48.33 -36.55
N PRO A 534 1.68 -48.46 -35.23
CA PRO A 534 1.60 -47.25 -34.44
C PRO A 534 2.60 -47.22 -33.28
N SER A 535 3.14 -46.02 -33.13
CA SER A 535 4.12 -45.54 -32.17
C SER A 535 3.65 -45.57 -30.72
N GLN A 536 4.63 -45.83 -29.85
CA GLN A 536 4.62 -45.78 -28.39
C GLN A 536 4.05 -44.48 -27.79
N PRO A 537 3.85 -44.47 -26.47
CA PRO A 537 4.60 -43.51 -25.69
C PRO A 537 5.55 -44.21 -24.70
N GLN A 538 6.79 -43.72 -24.72
CA GLN A 538 7.94 -44.14 -23.94
C GLN A 538 7.74 -43.89 -22.44
N SER A 539 8.17 -44.86 -21.63
CA SER A 539 8.60 -44.61 -20.26
C SER A 539 10.02 -45.14 -20.07
N GLN A 540 10.99 -44.24 -20.13
CA GLN A 540 12.36 -44.35 -19.63
C GLN A 540 12.84 -42.89 -19.49
N ALA A 541 13.71 -42.49 -18.58
CA ALA A 541 14.27 -43.08 -17.37
C ALA A 541 15.02 -41.92 -16.68
N GLU A 542 15.24 -42.07 -15.38
CA GLU A 542 16.53 -41.85 -14.73
C GLU A 542 17.36 -40.54 -14.88
N VAL A 543 17.77 -40.10 -13.70
CA VAL A 543 19.15 -39.70 -13.30
C VAL A 543 19.52 -38.21 -13.41
N SER A 544 19.54 -37.63 -12.22
CA SER A 544 20.60 -36.81 -11.63
C SER A 544 21.79 -36.43 -12.50
N LEU A 545 21.97 -35.11 -12.64
CA LEU A 545 23.14 -34.40 -12.15
C LEU A 545 22.71 -33.08 -11.51
#